data_AF-A7I8H5-F1
#
_entry.id   AF-A7I8H5-F1
#
_cell.length_a   1.000
_cell.length_b   1.000
_cell.length_c   1.000
_cell.angle_alpha   90.00
_cell.angle_beta   90.00
_cell.angle_gamma   90.00
#
_symmetry.space_group_name_H-M   'P 1'
#
loop_
_entity.id
_entity.type
_entity.pdbx_description
1 polymer ?
#
loop_
_entity_poly.entity_id
_entity_poly.type
_entity_poly.pdbx_seq_one_letter_code
_entity_poly.pdbx_strand_id
1 'polypeptide(L)'
;MTKTAGTSPAPCRIYKKTRWLLSRLLIVPALAAICCPALALPLTAPHGAGYFDQGIGVYWPYHATLMITGFILLFAGFMVARYHKTKDWYKTHTILQVCGGACILAGITVGVYMVTLSGLPSFRNIHEIFGIVTGILVIIALLLGYSVRRVHTAKTVVRTSHRWLGRITIALMAVTIVLGIFFLSLILRR
;
A
#
# COMPACT_ATOMS: atom_id res chain seq x y z
N MET A 1 -9.21 41.59 -51.16
CA MET A 1 -10.34 40.69 -50.81
C MET A 1 -10.07 39.39 -51.56
N THR A 2 -9.87 38.20 -50.99
CA THR A 2 -10.48 37.54 -49.82
C THR A 2 -9.55 36.45 -49.27
N LYS A 3 -9.53 36.30 -47.94
CA LYS A 3 -8.77 35.31 -47.16
C LYS A 3 -9.69 34.11 -46.90
N THR A 4 -9.42 32.93 -47.46
CA THR A 4 -10.19 31.71 -47.15
C THR A 4 -9.49 30.91 -46.07
N ALA A 5 -10.04 30.95 -44.86
CA ALA A 5 -9.63 30.13 -43.73
C ALA A 5 -10.30 28.75 -43.83
N GLY A 6 -9.49 27.70 -43.99
CA GLY A 6 -9.94 26.31 -43.87
C GLY A 6 -9.95 25.89 -42.39
N THR A 7 -11.14 25.64 -41.85
CA THR A 7 -11.34 25.09 -40.52
C THR A 7 -11.16 23.57 -40.54
N SER A 8 -10.19 23.06 -39.77
CA SER A 8 -10.05 21.62 -39.53
C SER A 8 -11.11 21.13 -38.55
N PRO A 9 -11.75 19.96 -38.77
CA PRO A 9 -12.73 19.40 -37.84
C PRO A 9 -12.06 18.83 -36.58
N ALA A 10 -12.66 19.11 -35.41
CA ALA A 10 -12.19 18.66 -34.11
C ALA A 10 -12.36 17.13 -33.94
N PRO A 11 -11.35 16.42 -33.40
CA PRO A 11 -11.49 14.98 -33.16
C PRO A 11 -12.42 14.68 -31.98
N CYS A 12 -13.30 13.71 -32.26
CA CYS A 12 -14.38 13.12 -31.48
C CYS A 12 -14.08 12.90 -29.98
N ARG A 13 -14.88 13.56 -29.12
CA ARG A 13 -14.83 13.53 -27.65
C ARG A 13 -15.29 12.21 -27.02
N ILE A 14 -15.84 11.29 -27.81
CA ILE A 14 -16.53 10.08 -27.33
C ILE A 14 -15.54 8.94 -26.97
N TYR A 15 -14.36 8.88 -27.61
CA TYR A 15 -13.39 7.79 -27.42
C TYR A 15 -12.72 7.78 -26.03
N LYS A 16 -12.75 8.89 -25.27
CA LYS A 16 -12.15 8.98 -23.92
C LYS A 16 -13.00 8.33 -22.82
N LYS A 17 -14.32 8.20 -23.01
CA LYS A 17 -15.25 7.76 -21.96
C LYS A 17 -15.25 6.23 -21.80
N THR A 18 -15.09 5.48 -22.89
CA THR A 18 -15.13 4.00 -22.89
C THR A 18 -13.88 3.37 -22.28
N ARG A 19 -12.70 3.97 -22.50
CA ARG A 19 -11.44 3.53 -21.87
C ARG A 19 -11.41 3.74 -20.35
N TRP A 20 -12.22 4.67 -19.85
CA TRP A 20 -12.42 4.95 -18.42
C TRP A 20 -13.19 3.85 -17.69
N LEU A 21 -14.17 3.22 -18.35
CA LEU A 21 -14.94 2.11 -17.79
C LEU A 21 -14.15 0.80 -17.82
N LEU A 22 -13.44 0.52 -18.91
CA LEU A 22 -12.57 -0.66 -19.04
C LEU A 22 -11.41 -0.68 -18.03
N SER A 23 -10.90 0.50 -17.66
CA SER A 23 -9.86 0.62 -16.62
C SER A 23 -10.42 0.30 -15.23
N ARG A 24 -11.67 0.67 -14.93
CA ARG A 24 -12.35 0.29 -13.67
C ARG A 24 -12.69 -1.20 -13.63
N LEU A 25 -13.02 -1.78 -14.78
CA LEU A 25 -13.35 -3.20 -14.92
C LEU A 25 -12.13 -4.14 -14.75
N LEU A 26 -10.91 -3.65 -14.96
CA LEU A 26 -9.66 -4.41 -14.76
C LEU A 26 -8.99 -4.15 -13.39
N ILE A 27 -9.20 -2.97 -12.79
CA ILE A 27 -8.66 -2.64 -11.45
C ILE A 27 -9.41 -3.39 -10.34
N VAL A 28 -10.72 -3.61 -10.48
CA VAL A 28 -11.53 -4.35 -9.48
C VAL A 28 -11.15 -5.84 -9.39
N PRO A 29 -10.95 -6.61 -10.48
CA PRO A 29 -10.50 -8.00 -10.38
C PRO A 29 -9.01 -8.12 -9.99
N ALA A 30 -8.16 -7.15 -10.34
CA ALA A 30 -6.77 -7.12 -9.86
C ALA A 30 -6.68 -6.83 -8.35
N LEU A 31 -7.54 -5.95 -7.83
CA LEU A 31 -7.74 -5.74 -6.39
C LEU A 31 -8.31 -6.98 -5.71
N ALA A 32 -9.25 -7.69 -6.34
CA ALA A 32 -9.80 -8.94 -5.81
C ALA A 32 -8.78 -10.09 -5.80
N ALA A 33 -7.88 -10.16 -6.78
CA ALA A 33 -6.81 -11.16 -6.85
C ALA A 33 -5.68 -10.89 -5.84
N ILE A 34 -5.35 -9.62 -5.56
CA ILE A 34 -4.35 -9.22 -4.55
C ILE A 34 -4.94 -9.29 -3.12
N CYS A 35 -6.25 -9.07 -2.95
CA CYS A 35 -6.97 -9.29 -1.68
C CYS A 35 -7.38 -10.75 -1.44
N CYS A 36 -7.22 -11.64 -2.43
CA CYS A 36 -7.59 -13.04 -2.33
C CYS A 36 -6.89 -13.82 -1.18
N PRO A 37 -5.64 -13.51 -0.76
CA PRO A 37 -5.04 -14.18 0.39
C PRO A 37 -5.72 -13.81 1.72
N ALA A 38 -6.27 -12.60 1.84
CA ALA A 38 -6.96 -12.16 3.06
C ALA A 38 -8.34 -12.81 3.23
N LEU A 39 -8.96 -13.30 2.14
CA LEU A 39 -10.23 -14.02 2.21
C LEU A 39 -10.05 -15.50 2.57
N ALA A 40 -8.81 -16.02 2.47
CA ALA A 40 -8.46 -17.38 2.87
C ALA A 40 -8.00 -17.46 4.34
N LEU A 41 -8.31 -16.46 5.17
CA LEU A 41 -8.07 -16.54 6.61
C LEU A 41 -8.96 -17.64 7.20
N PRO A 42 -8.39 -18.66 7.87
CA PRO A 42 -9.19 -19.62 8.61
C PRO A 42 -9.94 -18.87 9.73
N LEU A 43 -11.26 -18.74 9.58
CA LEU A 43 -12.13 -18.11 10.58
C LEU A 43 -12.24 -18.96 11.87
N THR A 44 -11.73 -20.19 11.85
CA THR A 44 -11.76 -21.12 12.97
C THR A 44 -10.36 -21.68 13.20
N ALA A 45 -9.85 -21.51 14.42
CA ALA A 45 -8.59 -22.11 14.82
C ALA A 45 -8.71 -23.65 14.87
N PRO A 46 -7.68 -24.41 14.43
CA PRO A 46 -7.68 -25.85 14.55
C PRO A 46 -7.82 -26.26 16.02
N HIS A 47 -8.80 -27.13 16.32
CA HIS A 47 -9.09 -27.59 17.66
C HIS A 47 -7.87 -28.33 18.25
N GLY A 48 -7.32 -27.80 19.35
CA GLY A 48 -6.19 -28.40 20.08
C GLY A 48 -4.86 -27.63 20.03
N ALA A 49 -4.76 -26.55 19.24
CA ALA A 49 -3.58 -25.68 19.23
C ALA A 49 -3.50 -24.83 20.52
N GLY A 50 -2.32 -24.72 21.13
CA GLY A 50 -2.09 -23.83 22.28
C GLY A 50 -2.25 -22.35 21.87
N TYR A 51 -2.42 -21.44 22.84
CA TYR A 51 -2.64 -19.99 22.57
C TYR A 51 -1.61 -19.39 21.59
N PHE A 52 -0.35 -19.84 21.68
CA PHE A 52 0.74 -19.40 20.80
C PHE A 52 0.57 -19.88 19.35
N ASP A 53 0.16 -21.14 19.16
CA ASP A 53 0.00 -21.76 17.85
C ASP A 53 -1.24 -21.23 17.11
N GLN A 54 -2.31 -20.90 17.86
CA GLN A 54 -3.53 -20.30 17.29
C GLN A 54 -3.30 -18.90 16.75
N GLY A 55 -2.42 -18.11 17.39
CA GLY A 55 -2.10 -16.75 16.96
C GLY A 55 -0.96 -16.71 15.94
N ILE A 56 0.27 -16.98 16.37
CA ILE A 56 1.46 -16.80 15.53
C ILE A 56 1.51 -17.86 14.42
N GLY A 57 1.32 -19.15 14.74
CA GLY A 57 1.47 -20.23 13.77
C GLY A 57 0.55 -20.09 12.55
N VAL A 58 -0.69 -19.66 12.78
CA VAL A 58 -1.71 -19.53 11.72
C VAL A 58 -1.65 -18.18 11.01
N TYR A 59 -1.56 -17.06 11.74
CA TYR A 59 -1.75 -15.72 11.18
C TYR A 59 -0.46 -15.02 10.73
N TRP A 60 0.70 -15.45 11.22
CA TRP A 60 2.00 -14.90 10.81
C TRP A 60 2.25 -14.92 9.29
N PRO A 61 1.99 -16.02 8.54
CA PRO A 61 2.24 -16.01 7.10
C PRO A 61 1.35 -15.00 6.35
N TYR A 62 0.10 -14.79 6.80
CA TYR A 62 -0.79 -13.77 6.24
C TYR A 62 -0.26 -12.36 6.52
N HIS A 63 0.17 -12.09 7.76
CA HIS A 63 0.83 -10.83 8.09
C HIS A 63 2.05 -10.58 7.20
N ALA A 64 2.97 -11.54 7.11
CA ALA A 64 4.21 -11.41 6.35
C ALA A 64 3.95 -11.20 4.85
N THR A 65 3.05 -11.99 4.25
CA THR A 65 2.71 -11.87 2.82
C THR A 65 2.06 -10.53 2.50
N LEU A 66 1.15 -10.03 3.34
CA LEU A 66 0.53 -8.71 3.18
C LEU A 66 1.55 -7.58 3.30
N MET A 67 2.46 -7.65 4.28
CA MET A 67 3.48 -6.63 4.48
C MET A 67 4.50 -6.59 3.34
N ILE A 68 4.98 -7.75 2.87
CA ILE A 68 5.91 -7.85 1.74
C ILE A 68 5.24 -7.38 0.44
N THR A 69 4.02 -7.84 0.16
CA THR A 69 3.27 -7.45 -1.03
C THR A 69 2.99 -5.95 -1.02
N GLY A 70 2.55 -5.42 0.12
CA GLY A 70 2.36 -3.99 0.31
C GLY A 70 3.64 -3.20 0.05
N PHE A 71 4.78 -3.63 0.60
CA PHE A 71 6.07 -3.00 0.37
C PHE A 71 6.48 -3.00 -1.11
N ILE A 72 6.36 -4.14 -1.79
CA ILE A 72 6.68 -4.25 -3.23
C ILE A 72 5.81 -3.28 -4.05
N LEU A 73 4.51 -3.18 -3.75
CA LEU A 73 3.60 -2.24 -4.42
C LEU A 73 3.97 -0.77 -4.17
N LEU A 74 4.24 -0.41 -2.91
CA LEU A 74 4.67 0.96 -2.55
C LEU A 74 6.00 1.31 -3.22
N PHE A 75 6.96 0.38 -3.23
CA PHE A 75 8.27 0.54 -3.83
C PHE A 75 8.18 0.65 -5.37
N ALA A 76 7.39 -0.21 -6.02
CA ALA A 76 7.10 -0.10 -7.44
C ALA A 76 6.44 1.24 -7.78
N GLY A 77 5.48 1.70 -6.96
CA GLY A 77 4.86 3.02 -7.11
C GLY A 77 5.89 4.16 -7.03
N PHE A 78 6.87 4.05 -6.13
CA PHE A 78 7.96 5.01 -6.00
C PHE A 78 8.90 4.99 -7.22
N MET A 79 9.25 3.80 -7.73
CA MET A 79 10.03 3.64 -8.96
C MET A 79 9.32 4.26 -10.17
N VAL A 80 8.00 4.04 -10.32
CA VAL A 80 7.20 4.63 -11.40
C VAL A 80 7.27 6.16 -11.36
N ALA A 81 7.11 6.77 -10.18
CA ALA A 81 7.19 8.22 -10.04
C ALA A 81 8.59 8.80 -10.34
N ARG A 82 9.65 8.00 -10.13
CA ARG A 82 11.04 8.42 -10.31
C ARG A 82 11.55 8.25 -11.73
N TYR A 83 11.24 7.11 -12.36
CA TYR A 83 11.86 6.66 -13.61
C TYR A 83 10.88 6.57 -14.78
N HIS A 84 9.61 6.23 -14.55
CA HIS A 84 8.61 6.05 -15.62
C HIS A 84 7.59 7.19 -15.69
N LYS A 85 8.03 8.37 -16.14
CA LYS A 85 7.19 9.56 -16.34
C LYS A 85 6.41 9.55 -17.67
N THR A 86 5.69 8.46 -17.95
CA THR A 86 4.81 8.34 -19.13
C THR A 86 3.50 9.12 -18.94
N LYS A 87 2.66 9.28 -19.98
CA LYS A 87 1.40 10.07 -19.89
C LYS A 87 0.46 9.67 -18.73
N ASP A 88 0.47 8.40 -18.32
CA ASP A 88 -0.37 7.87 -17.26
C ASP A 88 0.38 7.62 -15.92
N TRP A 89 1.62 8.10 -15.78
CA TRP A 89 2.48 7.85 -14.61
C TRP A 89 1.79 8.13 -13.27
N TYR A 90 1.03 9.22 -13.19
CA TYR A 90 0.34 9.63 -11.97
C TYR A 90 -0.74 8.62 -11.57
N LYS A 91 -1.49 8.09 -12.54
CA LYS A 91 -2.54 7.09 -12.27
C LYS A 91 -1.91 5.80 -11.78
N THR A 92 -0.89 5.32 -12.48
CA THR A 92 -0.18 4.09 -12.09
C THR A 92 0.44 4.23 -10.70
N HIS A 93 1.10 5.37 -10.42
CA HIS A 93 1.62 5.67 -9.09
C HIS A 93 0.51 5.63 -8.04
N THR A 94 -0.59 6.37 -8.23
CA THR A 94 -1.69 6.39 -7.26
C THR A 94 -2.31 5.01 -7.03
N ILE A 95 -2.55 4.22 -8.09
CA ILE A 95 -3.10 2.86 -7.95
C ILE A 95 -2.16 1.99 -7.12
N LEU A 96 -0.86 1.96 -7.46
CA LEU A 96 0.14 1.18 -6.73
C LEU A 96 0.25 1.62 -5.26
N GLN A 97 0.23 2.93 -4.99
CA GLN A 97 0.32 3.43 -3.62
C GLN A 97 -0.94 3.11 -2.79
N VAL A 98 -2.14 3.21 -3.38
CA VAL A 98 -3.38 2.88 -2.68
C VAL A 98 -3.49 1.38 -2.43
N CYS A 99 -3.18 0.54 -3.43
CA CYS A 99 -3.20 -0.92 -3.27
C CYS A 99 -2.15 -1.37 -2.25
N GLY A 100 -0.92 -0.85 -2.35
CA GLY A 100 0.15 -1.13 -1.39
C GLY A 100 -0.22 -0.68 0.02
N GLY A 101 -0.74 0.54 0.17
CA GLY A 101 -1.20 1.07 1.45
C GLY A 101 -2.31 0.23 2.08
N ALA A 102 -3.28 -0.23 1.28
CA ALA A 102 -4.33 -1.13 1.76
C ALA A 102 -3.76 -2.47 2.25
N CYS A 103 -2.81 -3.05 1.53
CA CYS A 103 -2.13 -4.29 1.95
C CYS A 103 -1.37 -4.10 3.27
N ILE A 104 -0.66 -2.98 3.43
CA ILE A 104 0.05 -2.65 4.67
C ILE A 104 -0.93 -2.50 5.84
N LEU A 105 -2.03 -1.76 5.67
CA LEU A 105 -3.02 -1.59 6.72
C LEU A 105 -3.67 -2.92 7.11
N ALA A 106 -4.01 -3.76 6.13
CA ALA A 106 -4.52 -5.11 6.39
C ALA A 106 -3.49 -5.96 7.13
N GLY A 107 -2.22 -5.94 6.70
CA GLY A 107 -1.12 -6.64 7.36
C GLY A 107 -0.94 -6.20 8.81
N ILE A 108 -0.98 -4.90 9.10
CA ILE A 108 -0.92 -4.36 10.46
C ILE A 108 -2.10 -4.89 11.28
N THR A 109 -3.33 -4.87 10.76
CA THR A 109 -4.50 -5.39 11.46
C THR A 109 -4.35 -6.87 11.81
N VAL A 110 -3.87 -7.70 10.87
CA VAL A 110 -3.57 -9.12 11.12
C VAL A 110 -2.47 -9.26 12.18
N GLY A 111 -1.45 -8.40 12.14
CA GLY A 111 -0.35 -8.38 13.10
C GLY A 111 -0.80 -8.04 14.53
N VAL A 112 -1.71 -7.07 14.68
CA VAL A 112 -2.32 -6.76 15.98
C VAL A 112 -3.18 -7.94 16.45
N TYR A 113 -4.00 -8.50 15.55
CA TYR A 113 -4.88 -9.63 15.87
C TYR A 113 -4.10 -10.86 16.34
N MET A 114 -3.02 -11.25 15.65
CA MET A 114 -2.21 -12.41 16.03
C MET A 114 -1.56 -12.24 17.41
N VAL A 115 -1.09 -11.03 17.75
CA VAL A 115 -0.49 -10.74 19.06
C VAL A 115 -1.54 -10.83 20.16
N THR A 116 -2.75 -10.29 19.92
CA THR A 116 -3.84 -10.37 20.89
C THR A 116 -4.28 -11.81 21.18
N LEU A 117 -4.34 -12.67 20.16
CA LEU A 117 -4.70 -14.08 20.33
C LEU A 117 -3.60 -14.89 21.05
N SER A 118 -2.33 -14.52 20.84
CA SER A 118 -1.18 -15.23 21.42
C SER A 118 -0.96 -14.94 22.91
N GLY A 119 -1.70 -13.99 23.50
CA GLY A 119 -1.52 -13.57 24.89
C GLY A 119 -0.18 -12.87 25.18
N LEU A 120 0.55 -12.47 24.14
CA LEU A 120 1.84 -11.79 24.26
C LEU A 120 1.64 -10.30 24.61
N PRO A 121 2.54 -9.70 25.42
CA PRO A 121 2.49 -8.27 25.69
C PRO A 121 2.62 -7.46 24.40
N SER A 122 1.61 -6.65 24.08
CA SER A 122 1.65 -5.73 22.95
C SER A 122 2.58 -4.53 23.23
N PHE A 123 3.19 -3.96 22.20
CA PHE A 123 4.06 -2.77 22.19
C PHE A 123 5.42 -2.92 22.86
N ARG A 124 5.88 -4.15 23.11
CA ARG A 124 7.17 -4.35 23.78
C ARG A 124 8.34 -4.48 22.81
N ASN A 125 8.06 -4.78 21.54
CA ASN A 125 9.06 -5.00 20.52
C ASN A 125 9.25 -3.75 19.65
N ILE A 126 10.51 -3.46 19.31
CA ILE A 126 10.85 -2.35 18.41
C ILE A 126 10.15 -2.51 17.05
N HIS A 127 10.02 -3.73 16.54
CA HIS A 127 9.28 -4.01 15.30
C HIS A 127 7.83 -3.51 15.33
N GLU A 128 7.11 -3.70 16.43
CA GLU A 128 5.70 -3.30 16.57
C GLU A 128 5.55 -1.78 16.57
N ILE A 129 6.42 -1.09 17.31
CA ILE A 129 6.43 0.37 17.39
C ILE A 129 6.72 0.96 15.99
N PHE A 130 7.78 0.47 15.33
CA PHE A 130 8.13 0.91 13.99
C PHE A 130 7.04 0.56 12.96
N GLY A 131 6.35 -0.57 13.10
CA GLY A 131 5.23 -0.97 12.26
C GLY A 131 4.07 0.01 12.33
N ILE A 132 3.66 0.42 13.53
CA ILE A 132 2.56 1.38 13.71
C ILE A 132 2.96 2.77 13.21
N VAL A 133 4.16 3.24 13.56
CA VAL A 133 4.69 4.51 13.05
C VAL A 133 4.71 4.52 11.52
N THR A 134 5.15 3.42 10.90
CA THR A 134 5.15 3.27 9.44
C THR A 134 3.73 3.28 8.87
N GLY A 135 2.77 2.60 9.52
CA GLY A 135 1.36 2.63 9.12
C GLY A 135 0.76 4.05 9.13
N ILE A 136 1.03 4.82 10.18
CA ILE A 136 0.62 6.24 10.27
C ILE A 136 1.26 7.06 9.14
N LEU A 137 2.56 6.88 8.89
CA LEU A 137 3.28 7.56 7.81
C LEU A 137 2.72 7.21 6.43
N VAL A 138 2.31 5.96 6.19
CA VAL A 138 1.63 5.55 4.94
C VAL A 138 0.33 6.34 4.76
N ILE A 139 -0.51 6.43 5.81
CA ILE A 139 -1.76 7.20 5.75
C ILE A 139 -1.49 8.67 5.46
N ILE A 140 -0.55 9.29 6.17
CA ILE A 140 -0.17 10.70 5.96
C ILE A 140 0.34 10.91 4.52
N ALA A 141 1.18 10.00 4.02
CA ALA A 141 1.72 10.09 2.67
C ALA A 141 0.61 10.02 1.59
N LEU A 142 -0.39 9.15 1.78
CA LEU A 142 -1.56 9.05 0.90
C LEU A 142 -2.42 10.33 0.93
N LEU A 143 -2.69 10.87 2.13
CA LEU A 143 -3.45 12.10 2.31
C LEU A 143 -2.73 13.30 1.65
N LEU A 144 -1.42 13.39 1.81
CA LEU A 144 -0.61 14.42 1.16
C LEU A 144 -0.63 14.24 -0.36
N GLY A 145 -0.49 13.02 -0.87
CA GLY A 145 -0.54 12.71 -2.30
C GLY A 145 -1.87 13.14 -2.95
N TYR A 146 -2.98 12.96 -2.23
CA TYR A 146 -4.29 13.46 -2.62
C TYR A 146 -4.36 14.99 -2.57
N SER A 147 -3.83 15.60 -1.51
CA SER A 147 -3.84 17.05 -1.28
C SER A 147 -3.01 17.85 -2.29
N VAL A 148 -1.95 17.27 -2.88
CA VAL A 148 -1.12 17.94 -3.92
C VAL A 148 -1.95 18.45 -5.10
N ARG A 149 -3.09 17.81 -5.41
CA ARG A 149 -3.98 18.23 -6.51
C ARG A 149 -5.01 19.29 -6.08
N ARG A 150 -5.36 19.35 -4.79
CA ARG A 150 -6.43 20.20 -4.24
C ARG A 150 -5.91 21.55 -3.74
N VAL A 151 -4.67 21.60 -3.25
CA VAL A 151 -4.09 22.81 -2.66
C VAL A 151 -3.45 23.68 -3.73
N HIS A 152 -3.88 24.95 -3.79
CA HIS A 152 -3.34 25.95 -4.71
C HIS A 152 -2.25 26.82 -4.03
N THR A 153 -2.48 27.26 -2.80
CA THR A 153 -1.63 28.25 -2.10
C THR A 153 -0.30 27.68 -1.61
N ALA A 154 -0.28 26.46 -1.06
CA ALA A 154 0.91 25.83 -0.48
C ALA A 154 1.42 24.62 -1.28
N LYS A 155 1.16 24.59 -2.59
CA LYS A 155 1.39 23.42 -3.45
C LYS A 155 2.84 22.92 -3.44
N THR A 156 3.82 23.83 -3.41
CA THR A 156 5.25 23.51 -3.39
C THR A 156 5.66 22.82 -2.09
N VAL A 157 5.17 23.32 -0.96
CA VAL A 157 5.40 22.75 0.38
C VAL A 157 4.80 21.35 0.44
N VAL A 158 3.51 21.19 0.12
CA VAL A 158 2.82 19.89 0.14
C VAL A 158 3.53 18.86 -0.76
N ARG A 159 3.96 19.27 -1.95
CA ARG A 159 4.68 18.39 -2.88
C ARG A 159 6.07 17.99 -2.37
N THR A 160 6.78 18.89 -1.71
CA THR A 160 8.10 18.60 -1.14
C THR A 160 7.95 17.70 0.08
N SER A 161 7.00 17.98 0.96
CA SER A 161 6.68 17.12 2.11
C SER A 161 6.25 15.72 1.67
N HIS A 162 5.37 15.59 0.68
CA HIS A 162 4.98 14.27 0.15
C HIS A 162 6.18 13.46 -0.39
N ARG A 163 7.12 14.12 -1.08
CA ARG A 163 8.33 13.45 -1.61
C ARG A 163 9.28 12.98 -0.50
N TRP A 164 9.51 13.82 0.51
CA TRP A 164 10.37 13.46 1.64
C TRP A 164 9.73 12.39 2.52
N LEU A 165 8.46 12.55 2.87
CA LEU A 165 7.73 11.55 3.64
C LEU A 165 7.68 10.21 2.91
N GLY A 166 7.40 10.17 1.60
CA GLY A 166 7.42 8.93 0.84
C GLY A 166 8.76 8.18 0.90
N ARG A 167 9.89 8.91 0.88
CA ARG A 167 11.23 8.31 1.03
C ARG A 167 11.46 7.75 2.43
N ILE A 168 11.10 8.53 3.45
CA ILE A 168 11.22 8.12 4.86
C ILE A 168 10.36 6.89 5.10
N THR A 169 9.10 6.88 4.64
CA THR A 169 8.18 5.74 4.79
C THR A 169 8.73 4.47 4.16
N ILE A 170 9.29 4.53 2.94
CA ILE A 170 9.86 3.35 2.27
C ILE A 170 11.10 2.84 3.01
N ALA A 171 11.99 3.73 3.43
CA ALA A 171 13.16 3.35 4.21
C ALA A 171 12.77 2.71 5.55
N LEU A 172 11.80 3.31 6.25
CA LEU A 172 11.30 2.82 7.53
C LEU A 172 10.60 1.46 7.38
N MET A 173 9.83 1.26 6.31
CA MET A 173 9.21 -0.02 6.01
C MET A 173 10.25 -1.12 5.80
N ALA A 174 11.33 -0.84 5.05
CA ALA A 174 12.41 -1.80 4.84
C ALA A 174 13.07 -2.20 6.17
N VAL A 175 13.38 -1.22 7.03
CA VAL A 175 13.91 -1.48 8.38
C VAL A 175 12.93 -2.31 9.21
N THR A 176 11.64 -1.97 9.16
CA THR A 176 10.59 -2.68 9.92
C THR A 176 10.48 -4.15 9.50
N ILE A 177 10.56 -4.44 8.20
CA ILE A 177 10.54 -5.82 7.67
C ILE A 177 11.75 -6.61 8.17
N VAL A 178 12.95 -6.02 8.11
CA VAL A 178 14.18 -6.66 8.62
C VAL A 178 14.06 -6.96 10.12
N LEU A 179 13.55 -6.01 10.90
CA LEU A 179 13.29 -6.21 12.34
C LEU A 179 12.29 -7.34 12.60
N GLY A 180 11.26 -7.48 11.76
CA GLY A 180 10.26 -8.54 11.89
C GLY A 180 10.86 -9.93 11.64
N ILE A 181 11.69 -10.07 10.60
CA ILE A 181 12.41 -11.32 10.30
C ILE A 181 13.38 -11.67 11.44
N PHE A 182 14.12 -10.68 11.95
CA PHE A 182 15.03 -10.88 13.07
C PHE A 182 14.29 -11.33 14.34
N PHE A 183 13.15 -10.72 14.65
CA PHE A 183 12.34 -11.09 15.80
C PHE A 183 11.81 -12.52 15.71
N LEU A 184 11.29 -12.94 14.55
CA LEU A 184 10.90 -14.33 14.32
C LEU A 184 12.08 -15.29 14.51
N SER A 185 13.24 -14.92 13.99
CA SER A 185 14.46 -15.75 14.10
C SER A 185 14.91 -15.92 15.55
N LEU A 186 14.71 -14.91 16.40
CA LEU A 186 14.99 -15.01 17.84
C LEU A 186 13.99 -15.91 18.56
N ILE A 187 12.72 -15.88 18.15
CA ILE A 187 11.68 -16.75 18.71
C ILE A 187 11.94 -18.21 18.34
N LEU A 188 12.25 -18.51 17.07
CA LEU A 188 12.53 -19.88 16.60
C LEU A 188 13.80 -20.50 17.19
N ARG A 189 14.70 -19.68 17.76
CA ARG A 189 15.94 -20.16 18.39
C ARG A 189 15.76 -20.52 19.88
N ARG A 190 14.65 -20.14 20.49
CA ARG A 190 14.31 -20.52 21.87
C ARG A 190 13.55 -21.83 21.89
#